data_AF-K0STC6-F1
#
_entry.id   AF-K0STC6-F1
#
_cell.length_a   1.000
_cell.length_b   1.000
_cell.length_c   1.000
_cell.angle_alpha   90.00
_cell.angle_beta   90.00
_cell.angle_gamma   90.00
#
_symmetry.space_group_name_H-M   'P 1'
#
loop_
_entity.id
_entity.type
_entity.pdbx_description
1 polymer ?
#
loop_
_entity_poly.entity_id
_entity_poly.type
_entity_poly.pdbx_seq_one_letter_code
_entity_poly.pdbx_strand_id
1 'polypeptide(L)'
;GGGGGGSEKEKSTSKGLTTIVIDETDTEMEEEDIPEEMWRVVLHNDEVHTFNYVIRSLQKVMGTLDKKKAFDICTVTHGIGQATVTSCWKEQAMKYCLGLQRQGLTASIAPDSKFEGGGKGGDGGGGGGGGS
;
A
#
# COMPACT_ATOMS: atom_id res chain seq x y z
N GLY A 1 56.93 52.73 44.00
CA GLY A 1 56.22 52.91 42.72
C GLY A 1 56.74 51.89 41.74
N GLY A 2 55.84 51.30 40.94
CA GLY A 2 56.10 50.40 39.79
C GLY A 2 56.73 49.04 40.16
N GLY A 3 56.34 47.88 39.64
CA GLY A 3 55.49 47.55 38.51
C GLY A 3 56.05 46.28 37.84
N GLY A 4 55.18 45.36 37.44
CA GLY A 4 55.49 44.17 36.62
C GLY A 4 56.08 43.00 37.41
N GLY A 5 55.67 41.75 37.27
CA GLY A 5 55.01 41.05 36.16
C GLY A 5 55.79 39.74 35.97
N GLY A 6 55.11 38.59 35.94
CA GLY A 6 55.78 37.31 35.72
C GLY A 6 54.89 36.14 36.10
N SER A 7 54.39 35.44 35.08
CA SER A 7 53.39 34.38 35.13
C SER A 7 54.07 33.02 35.23
N GLU A 8 53.66 32.14 36.15
CA GLU A 8 53.99 30.71 36.07
C GLU A 8 52.83 29.90 36.62
N LYS A 9 52.12 29.21 35.72
CA LYS A 9 50.96 28.37 36.00
C LYS A 9 51.47 26.95 36.24
N GLU A 10 51.47 26.50 37.49
CA GLU A 10 51.75 25.11 37.83
C GLU A 10 50.51 24.23 37.70
N LYS A 11 50.78 23.04 37.15
CA LYS A 11 49.88 22.00 36.68
C LYS A 11 49.43 21.13 37.85
N SER A 12 48.44 20.27 37.58
CA SER A 12 47.95 19.13 38.39
C SER A 12 46.68 19.47 39.18
N THR A 13 45.61 18.68 39.24
CA THR A 13 45.35 17.27 38.95
C THR A 13 43.85 17.14 38.63
N SER A 14 43.45 16.26 37.71
CA SER A 14 42.20 15.51 37.90
C SER A 14 42.14 14.33 36.93
N LYS A 15 41.74 13.21 37.51
CA LYS A 15 41.69 11.87 36.95
C LYS A 15 40.72 11.83 35.78
N GLY A 16 41.24 11.54 34.58
CA GLY A 16 40.44 11.33 33.39
C GLY A 16 39.67 10.03 33.48
N LEU A 17 38.34 10.15 33.54
CA LEU A 17 37.37 9.11 33.28
C LEU A 17 37.55 8.67 31.82
N THR A 18 37.81 7.38 31.57
CA THR A 18 37.80 6.82 30.22
C THR A 18 36.36 6.85 29.69
N THR A 19 36.06 7.80 28.82
CA THR A 19 34.83 7.79 28.04
C THR A 19 35.02 6.76 26.94
N ILE A 20 34.21 5.70 26.97
CA ILE A 20 34.08 4.74 25.89
C ILE A 20 33.46 5.52 24.73
N VAL A 21 34.26 5.84 23.71
CA VAL A 21 33.74 6.33 22.44
C VAL A 21 33.07 5.14 21.78
N ILE A 22 31.75 5.07 21.90
CA ILE A 22 30.94 4.16 21.10
C ILE A 22 30.90 4.83 19.74
N ASP A 23 31.66 4.26 18.80
CA ASP A 23 31.65 4.65 17.39
C ASP A 23 30.20 4.47 16.91
N GLU A 24 29.51 5.59 16.68
CA GLU A 24 28.18 5.60 16.09
C GLU A 24 28.34 5.08 14.67
N THR A 25 28.15 3.77 14.50
CA THR A 25 28.08 3.15 13.18
C THR A 25 26.85 3.74 12.49
N ASP A 26 27.11 4.77 11.70
CA ASP A 26 26.22 5.35 10.69
C ASP A 26 25.76 4.20 9.80
N THR A 27 24.60 3.64 10.15
CA THR A 27 23.95 2.63 9.33
C THR A 27 23.24 3.42 8.26
N GLU A 28 23.96 3.70 7.17
CA GLU A 28 23.35 4.15 5.93
C GLU A 28 22.35 3.07 5.51
N MET A 29 21.07 3.28 5.85
CA MET A 29 19.98 2.55 5.26
C MET A 29 19.99 2.88 3.77
N GLU A 30 20.56 2.00 2.96
CA GLU A 30 20.24 1.93 1.55
C GLU A 30 18.71 1.77 1.49
N GLU A 31 17.99 2.85 1.17
CA GLU A 31 16.59 2.75 0.74
C GLU A 31 16.62 1.94 -0.55
N GLU A 32 16.60 0.60 -0.42
CA GLU A 32 16.24 -0.26 -1.53
C GLU A 32 14.90 0.24 -2.05
N ASP A 33 14.86 0.68 -3.31
CA ASP A 33 13.65 1.05 -4.04
C ASP A 33 12.75 -0.20 -4.13
N ILE A 34 12.04 -0.53 -3.05
CA ILE A 34 11.09 -1.65 -3.03
C ILE A 34 9.92 -1.19 -3.90
N PRO A 35 9.70 -1.78 -5.09
CA PRO A 35 8.61 -1.36 -5.94
C PRO A 35 7.28 -1.51 -5.19
N GLU A 36 6.44 -0.48 -5.24
CA GLU A 36 5.11 -0.52 -4.62
C GLU A 36 4.32 -1.73 -5.15
N GLU A 37 4.15 -2.74 -4.32
CA GLU A 37 3.45 -3.97 -4.70
C GLU A 37 1.96 -3.68 -4.91
N MET A 38 1.44 -4.01 -6.09
CA MET A 38 0.01 -3.91 -6.40
C MET A 38 -0.77 -5.03 -5.71
N TRP A 39 -2.01 -4.72 -5.32
CA TRP A 39 -2.94 -5.65 -4.67
C TRP A 39 -4.24 -5.73 -5.45
N ARG A 40 -4.75 -6.95 -5.58
CA ARG A 40 -6.03 -7.22 -6.25
C ARG A 40 -7.13 -7.36 -5.24
N VAL A 41 -8.30 -6.83 -5.55
CA VAL A 41 -9.56 -7.12 -4.84
C VAL A 41 -10.27 -8.26 -5.56
N VAL A 42 -10.63 -9.31 -4.82
CA VAL A 42 -11.26 -10.51 -5.35
C VAL A 42 -12.68 -10.62 -4.79
N LEU A 43 -13.65 -10.79 -5.69
CA LEU A 43 -15.05 -11.08 -5.34
C LEU A 43 -15.29 -12.58 -5.45
N HIS A 44 -15.91 -13.17 -4.42
CA HIS A 44 -16.25 -14.59 -4.36
C HIS A 44 -17.75 -14.79 -4.58
N ASN A 45 -18.11 -15.88 -5.25
CA ASN A 45 -19.49 -16.23 -5.53
C ASN A 45 -20.22 -16.69 -4.27
N ASP A 46 -21.52 -16.43 -4.22
CA ASP A 46 -22.42 -16.89 -3.18
C ASP A 46 -23.82 -17.22 -3.77
N GLU A 47 -24.65 -17.93 -3.01
CA GLU A 47 -26.00 -18.34 -3.42
C GLU A 47 -27.12 -17.39 -2.93
N VAL A 48 -26.75 -16.33 -2.20
CA VAL A 48 -27.68 -15.43 -1.50
C VAL A 48 -28.01 -14.20 -2.34
N HIS A 49 -27.02 -13.63 -3.04
CA HIS A 49 -27.15 -12.36 -3.73
C HIS A 49 -27.51 -12.49 -5.20
N THR A 50 -28.44 -11.65 -5.66
CA THR A 50 -28.76 -11.52 -7.09
C THR A 50 -27.70 -10.71 -7.83
N PHE A 51 -27.55 -10.95 -9.13
CA PHE A 51 -26.64 -10.18 -10.01
C PHE A 51 -26.85 -8.67 -9.87
N ASN A 52 -28.10 -8.21 -9.82
CA ASN A 52 -28.40 -6.78 -9.71
C ASN A 52 -27.94 -6.20 -8.37
N TYR A 53 -28.06 -6.96 -7.27
CA TYR A 53 -27.51 -6.55 -5.99
C TYR A 53 -25.99 -6.42 -6.03
N VAL A 54 -25.30 -7.45 -6.54
CA VAL A 54 -23.83 -7.46 -6.66
C VAL A 54 -23.34 -6.28 -7.50
N ILE A 55 -23.94 -6.04 -8.67
CA ILE A 55 -23.58 -4.93 -9.56
C ILE A 55 -23.72 -3.58 -8.85
N ARG A 56 -24.86 -3.32 -8.20
CA ARG A 56 -25.08 -2.06 -7.48
C ARG A 56 -24.09 -1.88 -6.33
N SER A 57 -23.78 -2.95 -5.60
CA SER A 57 -22.80 -2.93 -4.51
C SER A 57 -21.40 -2.61 -5.03
N LEU A 58 -20.98 -3.20 -6.15
CA LEU A 58 -19.70 -2.90 -6.79
C LEU A 58 -19.61 -1.41 -7.21
N GLN A 59 -20.65 -0.88 -7.87
CA GLN A 59 -20.68 0.53 -8.28
C GLN A 59 -20.66 1.47 -7.08
N LYS A 60 -21.40 1.14 -6.02
CA LYS A 60 -21.46 1.95 -4.78
C LYS A 60 -20.11 2.01 -4.07
N VAL A 61 -19.37 0.90 -4.02
CA VAL A 61 -18.07 0.84 -3.32
C VAL A 61 -16.94 1.47 -4.13
N MET A 62 -16.91 1.27 -5.45
CA MET A 62 -15.80 1.74 -6.28
C MET A 62 -16.04 3.08 -6.96
N GLY A 63 -17.28 3.57 -7.05
CA GLY A 63 -17.65 4.89 -7.56
C GLY A 63 -17.42 5.12 -9.06
N THR A 64 -16.31 4.66 -9.60
CA THR A 64 -15.87 4.78 -10.99
C THR A 64 -16.13 3.53 -11.81
N LEU A 65 -16.62 2.45 -11.20
CA LEU A 65 -16.91 1.21 -11.90
C LEU A 65 -18.20 1.33 -12.71
N ASP A 66 -18.09 1.21 -14.03
CA ASP A 66 -19.25 1.25 -14.91
C ASP A 66 -20.08 -0.04 -14.79
N LYS A 67 -21.35 0.05 -15.18
CA LYS A 67 -22.31 -1.05 -15.04
C LYS A 67 -21.93 -2.27 -15.89
N LYS A 68 -21.34 -2.06 -17.08
CA LYS A 68 -20.97 -3.16 -17.97
C LYS A 68 -19.82 -3.95 -17.35
N LYS A 69 -18.77 -3.28 -16.89
CA LYS A 69 -17.65 -3.95 -16.19
C LYS A 69 -18.11 -4.66 -14.92
N ALA A 70 -19.00 -4.05 -14.14
CA ALA A 70 -19.58 -4.69 -12.95
C ALA A 70 -20.39 -5.96 -13.31
N PHE A 71 -21.15 -5.93 -14.42
CA PHE A 71 -21.88 -7.10 -14.92
C PHE A 71 -20.93 -8.21 -15.39
N ASP A 72 -19.88 -7.85 -16.12
CA ASP A 72 -18.87 -8.79 -16.61
C ASP A 72 -18.18 -9.49 -15.41
N ILE A 73 -17.77 -8.74 -14.39
CA ILE A 73 -17.20 -9.28 -13.14
C ILE A 73 -18.20 -10.24 -12.46
N CYS A 74 -19.45 -9.83 -12.31
CA CYS A 74 -20.48 -10.67 -11.67
C CYS A 74 -20.71 -11.98 -12.42
N THR A 75 -20.70 -11.93 -13.76
CA THR A 75 -20.86 -13.11 -14.62
C THR A 75 -19.68 -14.08 -14.45
N VAL A 76 -18.45 -13.56 -14.43
CA VAL A 76 -17.24 -14.36 -14.21
C VAL A 76 -17.25 -14.97 -12.81
N THR A 77 -17.56 -14.19 -11.78
CA THR A 77 -17.66 -14.68 -10.39
C THR A 77 -18.67 -15.81 -10.30
N HIS A 78 -19.87 -15.66 -10.88
CA HIS A 78 -20.89 -16.71 -10.85
C HIS A 78 -20.46 -18.01 -11.53
N GLY A 79 -19.79 -17.92 -12.68
CA GLY A 79 -19.38 -19.10 -13.45
C GLY A 79 -18.12 -19.79 -12.93
N ILE A 80 -17.15 -19.03 -12.42
CA ILE A 80 -15.82 -19.54 -12.01
C ILE A 80 -15.73 -19.73 -10.48
N GLY A 81 -16.58 -19.05 -9.71
CA GLY A 81 -16.55 -19.01 -8.26
C GLY A 81 -15.86 -17.77 -7.68
N GLN A 82 -15.02 -17.09 -8.46
CA GLN A 82 -14.38 -15.82 -8.06
C GLN A 82 -13.95 -14.98 -9.27
N ALA A 83 -13.75 -13.67 -9.07
CA ALA A 83 -13.20 -12.77 -10.09
C ALA A 83 -12.39 -11.62 -9.47
N THR A 84 -11.35 -11.17 -10.19
CA THR A 84 -10.67 -9.92 -9.88
C THR A 84 -11.57 -8.74 -10.24
N VAL A 85 -11.71 -7.83 -9.29
CA VAL A 85 -12.52 -6.62 -9.41
C VAL A 85 -11.68 -5.44 -9.89
N THR A 86 -10.53 -5.23 -9.24
CA THR A 86 -9.54 -4.19 -9.59
C THR A 86 -8.18 -4.56 -8.99
N SER A 87 -7.11 -4.00 -9.56
CA SER A 87 -5.78 -3.91 -8.94
C SER A 87 -5.52 -2.48 -8.49
N CYS A 88 -4.96 -2.28 -7.30
CA CYS A 88 -4.60 -0.97 -6.75
C CYS A 88 -3.59 -1.12 -5.60
N TRP A 89 -3.09 -0.01 -5.05
CA TRP A 89 -2.23 -0.06 -3.86
C TRP A 89 -2.97 -0.67 -2.66
N LYS A 90 -2.22 -1.30 -1.75
CA LYS A 90 -2.75 -2.10 -0.64
C LYS A 90 -3.83 -1.38 0.19
N GLU A 91 -3.60 -0.12 0.53
CA GLU A 91 -4.55 0.66 1.33
C GLU A 91 -5.91 0.83 0.64
N GLN A 92 -5.92 1.10 -0.66
CA GLN A 92 -7.15 1.21 -1.43
C GLN A 92 -7.84 -0.14 -1.59
N ALA A 93 -7.07 -1.21 -1.82
CA ALA A 93 -7.61 -2.56 -1.90
C ALA A 93 -8.31 -2.96 -0.59
N MET A 94 -7.71 -2.64 0.57
CA MET A 94 -8.32 -2.85 1.89
C MET A 94 -9.63 -2.07 2.05
N LYS A 95 -9.68 -0.80 1.63
CA LYS A 95 -10.90 0.03 1.68
C LYS A 95 -12.02 -0.57 0.82
N TYR A 96 -11.72 -0.98 -0.40
CA TYR A 96 -12.71 -1.61 -1.28
C TYR A 96 -13.19 -2.96 -0.74
N CYS A 97 -12.28 -3.81 -0.28
CA CYS A 97 -12.62 -5.10 0.32
C CYS A 97 -13.57 -4.93 1.51
N LEU A 98 -13.23 -4.04 2.45
CA LEU A 98 -14.09 -3.72 3.58
C LEU A 98 -15.45 -3.14 3.15
N GLY A 99 -15.46 -2.30 2.11
CA GLY A 99 -16.69 -1.76 1.54
C GLY A 99 -17.64 -2.84 1.00
N LEU A 100 -17.10 -3.82 0.28
CA LEU A 100 -17.87 -4.95 -0.26
C LEU A 100 -18.39 -5.86 0.86
N GLN A 101 -17.55 -6.17 1.85
CA GLN A 101 -17.95 -6.94 3.04
C GLN A 101 -19.06 -6.23 3.83
N ARG A 102 -19.04 -4.90 3.92
CA ARG A 102 -20.14 -4.12 4.51
C ARG A 102 -21.44 -4.15 3.71
N GLN A 103 -21.40 -4.49 2.42
CA GLN A 103 -22.59 -4.82 1.63
C GLN A 103 -22.99 -6.31 1.76
N GLY A 104 -22.36 -7.07 2.64
CA GLY A 104 -22.64 -8.51 2.82
C GLY A 104 -21.99 -9.42 1.76
N LEU A 105 -21.15 -8.89 0.86
CA LEU A 105 -20.48 -9.68 -0.17
C LEU A 105 -19.20 -10.32 0.37
N THR A 106 -18.88 -11.52 -0.11
CA THR A 106 -17.60 -12.16 0.22
C THR A 106 -16.49 -11.62 -0.68
N ALA A 107 -15.54 -10.91 -0.08
CA ALA A 107 -14.40 -10.34 -0.78
C ALA A 107 -13.08 -10.55 -0.01
N SER A 108 -11.98 -10.66 -0.74
CA SER A 108 -10.62 -10.73 -0.19
C SER A 108 -9.64 -9.87 -1.01
N ILE A 109 -8.41 -9.70 -0.51
CA ILE A 109 -7.31 -9.08 -1.26
C ILE A 109 -6.12 -10.03 -1.34
N ALA A 110 -5.37 -9.93 -2.42
CA ALA A 110 -4.14 -10.70 -2.62
C ALA A 110 -3.07 -9.83 -3.30
N PRO A 111 -1.78 -10.05 -3.02
CA PRO A 111 -0.71 -9.45 -3.81
C PRO A 111 -0.85 -9.87 -5.28
N ASP A 112 -0.69 -8.91 -6.18
CA ASP A 112 -0.79 -9.15 -7.63
C ASP A 112 0.24 -10.19 -8.09
N SER A 113 1.45 -10.11 -7.52
CA SER A 113 2.57 -11.04 -7.72
C SER A 113 2.27 -12.50 -7.40
N LYS A 114 1.32 -12.76 -6.48
CA LYS A 114 0.96 -14.11 -5.99
C LYS A 114 -0.36 -14.63 -6.57
N PHE A 115 -0.98 -13.91 -7.50
CA PHE A 115 -2.26 -14.28 -8.08
C PHE A 115 -2.09 -15.04 -9.40
N GLU A 116 -1.87 -16.35 -9.30
CA GLU A 116 -1.92 -17.27 -10.44
C GLU A 116 -3.37 -17.72 -10.68
N GLY A 117 -4.04 -17.11 -11.67
CA GLY A 117 -5.32 -17.62 -12.18
C GLY A 117 -6.56 -16.80 -11.78
N GLY A 118 -6.90 -15.85 -12.65
CA GLY A 118 -8.24 -15.27 -12.73
C GLY A 118 -8.27 -14.32 -13.91
N GLY A 119 -9.20 -14.55 -14.84
CA GLY A 119 -9.23 -13.96 -16.16
C GLY A 119 -8.87 -12.48 -16.20
N LYS A 120 -7.96 -12.16 -17.12
CA LYS A 120 -7.48 -10.83 -17.50
C LYS A 120 -8.66 -9.86 -17.77
N GLY A 121 -9.15 -9.23 -16.71
CA GLY A 121 -10.12 -8.14 -16.78
C GLY A 121 -9.41 -6.84 -17.13
N GLY A 122 -9.29 -6.59 -18.44
CA GLY A 122 -8.74 -5.41 -19.11
C GLY A 122 -8.31 -4.24 -18.22
N ASP A 123 -6.99 -4.06 -18.16
CA ASP A 123 -6.35 -2.79 -17.92
C ASP A 123 -6.87 -1.78 -18.95
N GLY A 124 -7.55 -0.75 -18.47
CA GLY A 124 -8.16 0.30 -19.27
C GLY A 124 -7.84 1.67 -18.66
N GLY A 125 -6.60 1.83 -18.18
CA GLY A 125 -6.01 3.12 -17.89
C GLY A 125 -5.39 3.68 -19.17
N GLY A 126 -6.09 4.57 -19.85
CA GLY A 126 -5.59 5.30 -21.02
C GLY A 126 -5.91 6.78 -20.88
N GLY A 127 -5.11 7.49 -20.10
CA GLY A 127 -5.02 8.95 -20.19
C GLY A 127 -4.35 9.35 -21.51
N GLY A 128 -4.87 10.37 -22.16
CA GLY A 128 -4.29 10.97 -23.37
C GLY A 128 -4.94 12.31 -23.65
N GLY A 129 -4.28 13.38 -23.25
CA GLY A 129 -4.61 14.75 -23.64
C GLY A 129 -4.21 15.09 -25.07
N GLY A 130 -4.58 16.29 -25.50
CA GLY A 130 -4.32 16.89 -26.82
C GLY A 130 -5.66 17.21 -27.49
N GLY A 131 -6.08 18.45 -27.70
CA GLY A 131 -5.29 19.63 -28.05
C GLY A 131 -5.66 20.05 -29.46
N SER A 132 -6.62 20.96 -29.60
CA SER A 132 -6.73 22.06 -30.57
C SER A 132 -8.08 22.75 -30.40
#